data_AF-A0A7K4D867-F1
#
_entry.id   AF-A0A7K4D867-F1
#
_cell.length_a   1.000
_cell.length_b   1.000
_cell.length_c   1.000
_cell.angle_alpha   90.00
_cell.angle_beta   90.00
_cell.angle_gamma   90.00
#
_symmetry.space_group_name_H-M   'P 1'
#
loop_
_entity.id
_entity.type
_entity.pdbx_description
1 polymer ?
#
loop_
_entity_poly.entity_id
_entity_poly.type
_entity_poly.pdbx_seq_one_letter_code
_entity_poly.pdbx_strand_id
1 'polypeptide(L)'
;MELVVDANIVFAAFIKDSKTREILISNKYVLYAPEFLQFEINNHVDYLQDKTGLTNSELKKYVSRLFFESNINIISKNYFSNFLQKAEIISPDPKIVHILL
;
A
#
# COMPACT_ATOMS: atom_id res chain seq x y z
N MET A 1 -7.78 15.73 6.84
CA MET A 1 -6.73 15.87 5.81
C MET A 1 -6.71 14.59 4.99
N GLU A 2 -6.51 14.72 3.69
CA GLU A 2 -6.44 13.58 2.75
C GLU A 2 -4.98 13.19 2.52
N LEU A 3 -4.69 11.89 2.51
CA LEU A 3 -3.35 11.37 2.30
C LEU A 3 -3.37 10.23 1.29
N VAL A 4 -2.39 10.22 0.39
CA VAL A 4 -2.11 9.09 -0.50
C VAL A 4 -1.10 8.18 0.20
N VAL A 5 -1.42 6.90 0.30
CA VAL A 5 -0.64 5.87 0.99
C VAL A 5 0.09 5.02 -0.04
N ASP A 6 1.42 5.07 0.00
CA ASP A 6 2.32 4.18 -0.75
C ASP A 6 2.37 2.79 -0.07
N ALA A 7 2.60 1.73 -0.85
CA ALA A 7 2.81 0.39 -0.34
C ALA A 7 3.94 0.32 0.69
N ASN A 8 4.99 1.12 0.53
CA ASN A 8 6.09 1.19 1.51
C ASN A 8 5.62 1.64 2.91
N ILE A 9 4.62 2.52 2.97
CA ILE A 9 4.03 2.98 4.24
C ILE A 9 3.24 1.84 4.88
N VAL A 10 2.54 1.05 4.08
CA VAL A 10 1.83 -0.15 4.54
C VAL A 10 2.82 -1.21 5.02
N PHE A 11 3.93 -1.43 4.31
CA PHE A 11 5.03 -2.31 4.74
C PHE A 11 5.65 -1.88 6.07
N ALA A 12 5.91 -0.58 6.23
CA ALA A 12 6.43 -0.06 7.49
C ALA A 12 5.48 -0.31 8.67
N ALA A 13 4.16 -0.24 8.43
CA ALA A 13 3.14 -0.57 9.43
C ALA A 13 3.03 -2.08 9.72
N PHE A 14 3.50 -2.96 8.81
CA PHE A 14 3.60 -4.40 9.04
C PHE A 14 4.81 -4.78 9.91
N ILE A 15 5.96 -4.16 9.66
CA ILE A 15 7.23 -4.59 10.27
C ILE A 15 7.28 -4.28 11.77
N LYS A 16 6.63 -3.22 12.23
CA LYS A 16 6.60 -2.86 13.66
C LYS A 16 5.38 -2.03 14.02
N ASP A 17 4.94 -2.17 15.27
CA ASP A 17 4.01 -1.22 15.87
C ASP A 17 4.71 0.16 15.90
N SER A 18 4.14 1.12 15.19
CA SER A 18 4.79 2.39 14.90
C SER A 18 3.77 3.51 14.77
N LYS A 19 4.27 4.76 14.84
CA LYS A 19 3.48 5.95 14.51
C LYS A 19 2.80 5.85 13.14
N THR A 20 3.42 5.14 12.19
CA THR A 20 2.83 4.88 10.87
C THR A 20 1.55 4.05 11.00
N ARG A 21 1.57 2.97 11.79
CA ARG A 21 0.39 2.14 12.04
C ARG A 21 -0.70 2.93 12.76
N GLU A 22 -0.33 3.76 13.76
CA GLU A 22 -1.28 4.65 14.45
C GLU A 22 -1.97 5.62 13.48
N ILE A 23 -1.24 6.19 12.52
CA ILE A 23 -1.80 7.06 11.48
C ILE A 23 -2.77 6.29 10.58
N LEU A 24 -2.40 5.08 10.14
CA LEU A 24 -3.22 4.28 9.23
C LEU A 24 -4.58 3.88 9.83
N ILE A 25 -4.62 3.61 11.14
CA ILE A 25 -5.86 3.24 11.85
C ILE A 25 -6.59 4.46 12.46
N SER A 26 -6.04 5.66 12.31
CA SER A 26 -6.65 6.87 12.86
C SER A 26 -7.83 7.33 12.01
N ASN A 27 -8.92 7.72 12.67
CA ASN A 27 -10.06 8.38 12.04
C ASN A 27 -9.82 9.86 11.69
N LYS A 28 -8.62 10.39 11.96
CA LYS A 28 -8.26 11.80 11.68
C LYS A 28 -7.91 12.05 10.21
N TYR A 29 -7.65 11.00 9.45
CA TYR A 29 -7.20 11.07 8.07
C TYR A 29 -8.12 10.30 7.15
N VAL A 30 -8.29 10.80 5.93
CA VAL A 30 -8.91 10.07 4.83
C VAL A 30 -7.77 9.55 3.98
N LEU A 31 -7.65 8.23 3.88
CA LEU A 31 -6.51 7.59 3.22
C LEU A 31 -6.94 7.08 1.85
N TYR A 32 -6.05 7.20 0.87
CA TYR A 32 -6.26 6.71 -0.48
C TYR A 32 -5.07 5.88 -0.93
N ALA A 33 -5.31 4.76 -1.60
CA ALA A 33 -4.26 3.98 -2.24
C ALA A 33 -4.75 3.42 -3.58
N PRO A 34 -3.88 3.25 -4.58
CA PRO A 34 -4.26 2.60 -5.83
C PRO A 34 -4.59 1.12 -5.59
N GLU A 35 -5.47 0.55 -6.41
CA GLU A 35 -5.79 -0.90 -6.39
C GLU A 35 -4.56 -1.81 -6.55
N PHE A 36 -3.50 -1.27 -7.14
CA PHE A 36 -2.20 -1.92 -7.28
C PHE A 36 -1.50 -2.24 -5.94
N LEU A 37 -1.89 -1.60 -4.84
CA LEU A 37 -1.31 -1.81 -3.52
C LEU A 37 -1.31 -3.30 -3.11
N GLN A 38 -2.38 -4.03 -3.42
CA GLN A 38 -2.49 -5.44 -3.05
C GLN A 38 -1.54 -6.33 -3.87
N PHE A 39 -1.29 -5.97 -5.13
CA PHE A 39 -0.30 -6.65 -5.97
C PHE A 39 1.11 -6.43 -5.43
N GLU A 40 1.46 -5.22 -5.01
CA GLU A 40 2.77 -4.95 -4.40
C GLU A 40 2.96 -5.74 -3.10
N ILE A 41 1.94 -5.81 -2.24
CA ILE A 41 2.01 -6.64 -1.03
C ILE A 41 2.29 -8.10 -1.37
N ASN A 42 1.60 -8.65 -2.38
CA ASN A 42 1.80 -10.03 -2.80
C ASN A 42 3.20 -10.28 -3.38
N ASN A 43 3.74 -9.35 -4.15
CA ASN A 43 5.11 -9.47 -4.71
C ASN A 43 6.20 -9.33 -3.65
N HIS A 44 5.91 -8.69 -2.53
CA HIS A 44 6.84 -8.48 -1.43
C HIS A 44 6.61 -9.42 -0.24
N VAL A 45 5.82 -10.50 -0.40
CA VAL A 45 5.54 -11.45 0.68
C VAL A 45 6.82 -12.03 1.28
N ASP A 46 7.74 -12.53 0.47
CA ASP A 46 8.97 -13.16 0.98
C ASP A 46 9.83 -12.18 1.79
N TYR A 47 9.90 -10.92 1.34
CA TYR A 47 10.58 -9.84 2.05
C TYR A 47 9.91 -9.55 3.41
N LEU A 48 8.58 -9.51 3.44
CA LEU A 48 7.83 -9.29 4.67
C LEU A 48 7.99 -10.47 5.63
N GLN A 49 8.02 -11.71 5.14
CA GLN A 49 8.28 -12.89 5.96
C GLN A 49 9.67 -12.83 6.61
N ASP A 50 10.70 -12.48 5.84
CA ASP A 50 12.07 -12.31 6.36
C ASP A 50 12.14 -11.22 7.45
N LYS A 51 11.44 -10.10 7.25
CA LYS A 51 11.49 -8.96 8.18
C LYS A 51 10.66 -9.15 9.44
N THR A 52 9.56 -9.90 9.36
CA THR A 52 8.60 -10.06 10.46
C THR A 52 8.71 -11.40 11.17
N GLY A 53 9.31 -12.41 10.53
CA GLY A 53 9.28 -13.80 10.98
C GLY A 53 7.92 -14.49 10.82
N LEU A 54 6.94 -13.82 10.22
CA LEU A 54 5.58 -14.37 10.05
C LEU A 54 5.50 -15.35 8.88
N THR A 55 4.64 -16.35 9.02
CA THR A 55 4.25 -17.22 7.92
C THR A 55 3.35 -16.47 6.91
N ASN A 56 3.25 -16.98 5.69
CA ASN A 56 2.36 -16.44 4.65
C ASN A 56 0.90 -16.32 5.13
N SER A 57 0.43 -17.31 5.91
CA SER A 57 -0.93 -17.32 6.47
C SER A 57 -1.11 -16.21 7.52
N GLU A 58 -0.13 -16.01 8.38
CA GLU A 58 -0.16 -14.95 9.39
C GLU A 58 -0.08 -13.56 8.75
N LEU A 59 0.79 -13.37 7.75
CA LEU A 59 0.85 -12.13 6.97
C LEU A 59 -0.50 -11.81 6.32
N LYS A 60 -1.14 -12.78 5.66
CA LYS A 60 -2.46 -12.59 5.06
C LYS A 60 -3.51 -12.14 6.07
N LYS A 61 -3.55 -12.78 7.25
CA LYS A 61 -4.46 -12.38 8.34
C LYS A 61 -4.18 -10.96 8.83
N TYR A 62 -2.91 -10.62 9.00
CA TYR A 62 -2.50 -9.30 9.46
C TYR A 62 -2.84 -8.22 8.41
N VAL A 63 -2.56 -8.48 7.13
CA VAL A 63 -2.93 -7.60 6.01
C VAL A 63 -4.43 -7.35 6.00
N SER A 64 -5.25 -8.41 6.02
CA SER A 64 -6.71 -8.28 6.05
C SER A 64 -7.19 -7.47 7.26
N ARG A 65 -6.58 -7.69 8.44
CA ARG A 65 -6.90 -6.93 9.65
C ARG A 65 -6.52 -5.44 9.52
N LEU A 66 -5.34 -5.13 8.99
CA LEU A 66 -4.92 -3.74 8.78
C LEU A 66 -5.83 -3.02 7.79
N PHE A 67 -6.20 -3.64 6.67
CA PHE A 67 -7.15 -3.07 5.73
C PHE A 67 -8.54 -2.88 6.34
N PHE A 68 -8.97 -3.78 7.23
CA PHE A 68 -10.23 -3.66 7.95
C PHE A 68 -10.20 -2.53 9.01
N GLU A 69 -9.09 -2.40 9.74
CA GLU A 69 -8.91 -1.37 10.78
C GLU A 69 -8.57 0.02 10.20
N SER A 70 -8.03 0.07 8.98
CA SER A 70 -7.67 1.32 8.32
C SER A 70 -8.80 1.83 7.44
N ASN A 71 -8.95 3.16 7.37
CA ASN A 71 -9.90 3.82 6.47
C ASN A 71 -9.27 4.10 5.10
N ILE A 72 -8.55 3.13 4.53
CA ILE A 72 -7.92 3.26 3.20
C ILE A 72 -8.97 3.03 2.11
N ASN A 73 -9.24 4.08 1.35
CA ASN A 73 -10.07 4.02 0.16
C ASN A 73 -9.21 3.54 -1.01
N ILE A 74 -9.53 2.36 -1.54
CA ILE A 74 -8.85 1.80 -2.69
C ILE A 74 -9.43 2.44 -3.97
N ILE A 75 -8.56 3.10 -4.72
CA ILE A 75 -8.90 3.83 -5.94
C ILE A 75 -8.52 3.00 -7.16
N SER A 76 -9.50 2.78 -8.04
CA SER A 76 -9.27 2.09 -9.31
C SER A 76 -8.42 2.94 -10.26
N LYS A 77 -7.58 2.28 -11.06
CA LYS A 77 -6.75 2.87 -12.10
C LYS A 77 -7.50 3.80 -13.04
N ASN A 78 -8.78 3.53 -13.31
CA ASN A 78 -9.60 4.36 -14.20
C ASN A 78 -9.70 5.83 -13.73
N TYR A 79 -9.52 6.11 -12.44
CA TYR A 79 -9.55 7.48 -11.91
C TYR A 79 -8.27 8.26 -12.18
N PHE A 80 -7.14 7.59 -12.40
CA PHE A 80 -5.84 8.24 -12.51
C PHE A 80 -5.00 7.84 -13.74
N SER A 81 -5.51 6.93 -14.58
CA SER A 81 -4.82 6.43 -15.78
C SER A 81 -4.36 7.53 -16.72
N ASN A 82 -5.17 8.58 -16.91
CA ASN A 82 -4.85 9.74 -17.75
C ASN A 82 -3.64 10.53 -17.26
N PHE A 83 -3.22 10.35 -16.01
CA PHE A 83 -2.05 11.03 -15.44
C PHE A 83 -0.79 10.17 -15.47
N LEU A 84 -0.86 8.88 -15.83
CA LEU A 84 0.29 7.97 -15.78
C LEU A 84 1.42 8.37 -16.74
N GLN A 85 1.09 8.80 -17.97
CA GLN A 85 2.10 9.30 -18.91
C GLN A 85 2.82 10.55 -18.37
N LYS A 86 2.07 11.44 -17.72
CA LYS A 86 2.66 12.63 -17.09
C LYS A 86 3.53 12.25 -15.90
N ALA A 87 3.10 11.27 -15.11
CA ALA A 87 3.87 10.76 -13.98
C ALA A 87 5.21 10.15 -14.44
N GLU A 88 5.23 9.39 -15.53
CA GLU A 88 6.45 8.80 -16.09
C GLU A 88 7.48 9.84 -16.52
N ILE A 89 7.03 10.99 -17.05
CA ILE A 89 7.93 12.09 -17.43
C ILE A 89 8.49 12.79 -16.17
N ILE A 90 7.67 12.99 -15.15
CA ILE A 90 8.05 13.74 -13.93
C ILE A 90 8.92 12.90 -13.00
N SER A 91 8.56 11.62 -12.83
CA SER A 91 9.21 10.69 -11.92
C SER A 91 9.31 9.33 -12.62
N PRO A 92 10.29 9.16 -13.52
CA PRO A 92 10.48 7.93 -14.25
C PRO A 92 10.80 6.79 -13.27
N ASP A 93 9.86 5.86 -13.13
CA ASP A 93 10.00 4.67 -12.29
C ASP A 93 9.67 3.44 -13.15
N PRO A 94 10.58 2.45 -13.26
CA PRO A 94 10.32 1.20 -13.97
C PRO A 94 9.04 0.48 -13.53
N LYS A 95 8.60 0.68 -12.28
CA LYS A 95 7.38 0.09 -11.73
C LYS A 95 6.10 0.69 -12.29
N ILE A 96 6.14 1.87 -12.91
CA ILE A 96 4.98 2.48 -13.58
C ILE A 96 4.40 1.53 -14.65
N VAL A 97 5.24 0.71 -15.28
CA VAL A 97 4.81 -0.33 -16.23
C VAL A 97 3.80 -1.29 -15.60
N HIS A 98 3.97 -1.65 -14.32
CA HIS A 98 3.04 -2.55 -13.64
C HIS A 98 1.71 -1.87 -13.30
N ILE A 99 1.70 -0.54 -13.17
CA ILE A 99 0.48 0.25 -13.00
C ILE A 99 -0.23 0.43 -14.36
N LEU A 100 0.52 0.41 -15.47
CA LEU A 100 0.02 0.56 -16.84
C LEU A 100 -0.57 -0.73 -17.46
N LEU A 101 -0.12 -1.90 -17.02
CA LEU A 101 -0.71 -3.21 -17.38
C LEU A 101 -2.04 -3.46 -16.66
#